data_AF-A0A920QTC8-F1
#
_entry.id   AF-A0A920QTC8-F1
#
_cell.length_a   1.000
_cell.length_b   1.000
_cell.length_c   1.000
_cell.angle_alpha   90.00
_cell.angle_beta   90.00
_cell.angle_gamma   90.00
#
_symmetry.space_group_name_H-M   'P 1'
#
loop_
_entity.id
_entity.type
_entity.pdbx_description
1 polymer ?
#
loop_
_entity_poly.entity_id
_entity_poly.type
_entity_poly.pdbx_seq_one_letter_code
_entity_poly.pdbx_strand_id
1 'polypeptide(L)' 'MGKVPERIFMPMIQLVLPEVVDINMPAEGIFHNLVLVSIKKEYPGTHGK' A
#
# COMPACT_ATOMS: atom_id res chain seq x y z
N MET A 1 -0.55 -12.09 13.09
CA MET A 1 -0.47 -12.83 11.81
C MET A 1 -0.92 -12.01 10.58
N GLY A 2 -1.30 -10.74 10.71
CA GLY A 2 -1.82 -9.93 9.59
C GLY A 2 -0.82 -9.34 8.58
N LYS A 3 0.50 -9.51 8.79
CA LYS A 3 1.54 -8.83 7.98
C LYS A 3 2.08 -9.62 6.79
N VAL A 4 1.66 -10.87 6.65
CA VAL A 4 2.11 -11.75 5.56
C VAL A 4 1.58 -11.28 4.19
N PRO A 5 0.31 -10.85 4.04
CA PRO A 5 -0.19 -10.35 2.76
C PRO A 5 0.58 -9.12 2.31
N GLU A 6 0.81 -8.17 3.21
CA GLU A 6 1.54 -6.93 2.94
C GLU A 6 2.88 -7.22 2.26
N ARG A 7 3.70 -8.12 2.81
CA ARG A 7 5.03 -8.44 2.27
C ARG A 7 4.99 -9.19 0.94
N ILE A 8 3.94 -9.98 0.68
CA ILE A 8 3.78 -10.73 -0.57
C ILE A 8 3.29 -9.82 -1.70
N PHE A 9 2.30 -8.97 -1.41
CA PHE A 9 1.70 -8.10 -2.42
C PHE A 9 2.51 -6.84 -2.69
N MET A 10 3.28 -6.34 -1.71
CA MET A 10 4.10 -5.14 -1.86
C MET A 10 5.00 -5.13 -3.11
N PRO A 11 5.83 -6.16 -3.40
CA PRO A 11 6.65 -6.14 -4.60
C PRO A 11 5.82 -6.12 -5.89
N MET A 12 4.66 -6.78 -5.92
CA MET A 12 3.77 -6.74 -7.08
C MET A 12 3.12 -5.37 -7.26
N ILE A 13 2.73 -4.71 -6.18
CA ILE A 13 2.19 -3.35 -6.21
C ILE A 13 3.26 -2.38 -6.70
N GLN A 14 4.51 -2.51 -6.25
CA GLN A 14 5.61 -1.65 -6.70
C GLN A 14 5.99 -1.82 -8.18
N LEU A 15 5.63 -2.94 -8.82
CA LEU A 15 5.81 -3.09 -10.28
C LEU A 15 4.90 -2.17 -11.08
N VAL A 16 3.70 -1.90 -10.57
CA VAL A 16 2.69 -1.05 -11.23
C VAL A 16 2.63 0.37 -10.67
N LEU A 17 2.96 0.54 -9.39
CA LEU A 17 2.93 1.78 -8.63
C LEU A 17 4.22 1.89 -7.77
N PRO A 18 5.37 2.21 -8.38
CA PRO A 18 6.65 2.26 -7.69
C PRO A 18 6.73 3.31 -6.58
N GLU A 19 5.82 4.30 -6.58
CA GLU A 19 5.71 5.32 -5.56
C GLU A 19 5.15 4.80 -4.22
N VAL A 20 4.55 3.61 -4.19
CA VAL A 20 4.05 2.98 -2.97
C VAL A 20 5.24 2.47 -2.16
N VAL A 21 5.42 3.01 -0.95
CA VAL A 21 6.56 2.70 -0.08
C VAL A 21 6.19 1.81 1.10
N ASP A 22 4.92 1.76 1.48
CA ASP A 22 4.42 0.85 2.51
C ASP A 22 2.93 0.59 2.36
N ILE A 23 2.48 -0.57 2.81
CA ILE A 23 1.06 -0.91 2.95
C ILE A 23 0.81 -1.57 4.31
N ASN A 24 -0.31 -1.20 4.94
CA ASN A 24 -0.78 -1.82 6.17
C ASN A 24 -2.24 -2.26 6.04
N MET A 25 -2.51 -3.52 6.36
CA MET A 25 -3.83 -4.15 6.32
C MET A 25 -4.27 -4.45 7.76
N PRO A 26 -4.94 -3.51 8.44
CA PRO A 26 -5.35 -3.69 9.83
C PRO A 26 -6.40 -4.81 10.01
N ALA A 27 -6.47 -5.38 11.21
CA ALA A 27 -7.41 -6.44 11.55
C ALA A 27 -8.86 -5.96 11.53
N GLU A 28 -9.07 -4.67 11.82
CA GLU A 28 -10.33 -3.94 11.73
C GLU A 28 -10.92 -3.99 10.31
N GLY A 29 -10.06 -4.11 9.29
CA GLY A 29 -10.45 -4.33 7.90
C GLY A 29 -10.55 -5.80 7.50
N ILE A 30 -10.50 -6.74 8.44
CA ILE A 30 -10.40 -8.19 8.18
C ILE A 30 -9.23 -8.51 7.21
N PHE A 31 -8.18 -7.68 7.22
CA PHE A 31 -6.99 -7.79 6.37
C PHE A 31 -7.20 -7.65 4.85
N HIS A 32 -8.36 -7.20 4.37
CA HIS A 32 -8.60 -6.97 2.93
C HIS A 32 -9.62 -5.87 2.62
N ASN A 33 -10.51 -5.52 3.55
CA ASN A 33 -11.52 -4.48 3.35
C ASN A 33 -10.98 -3.06 3.59
N LEU A 34 -9.87 -2.94 4.32
CA LEU A 34 -9.18 -1.67 4.55
C LEU A 34 -7.68 -1.87 4.31
N VAL A 35 -7.12 -1.00 3.48
CA VAL A 35 -5.68 -0.95 3.21
C VAL A 35 -5.22 0.49 3.38
N LEU A 36 -4.27 0.71 4.28
CA LEU A 36 -3.57 1.97 4.42
C LEU A 36 -2.34 1.92 3.53
N VAL A 37 -2.15 2.95 2.70
CA VAL A 37 -1.07 3.00 1.71
C VAL A 37 -0.25 4.26 1.94
N SER A 38 1.06 4.07 2.12
CA SER A 38 2.02 5.17 2.17
C SER A 38 2.65 5.35 0.80
N ILE A 39 2.61 6.58 0.29
CA ILE A 39 3.10 6.93 -1.06
C ILE A 39 4.15 8.03 -0.94
N LYS A 40 5.27 7.86 -1.64
CA LYS A 40 6.28 8.92 -1.82
C LYS A 40 5.98 9.68 -3.11
N LYS A 41 5.41 10.87 -2.98
CA LYS A 41 5.12 11.74 -4.13
C LYS A 41 6.41 12.39 -4.65
N GLU A 42 6.76 12.12 -5.90
CA GLU A 42 7.87 12.80 -6.58
C GLU A 42 7.41 14.04 -7.35
N TYR A 43 6.12 14.12 -7.70
CA TYR A 43 5.55 15.25 -8.39
C TYR A 43 4.26 15.74 -7.70
N PRO A 44 4.11 17.06 -7.48
CA PRO A 44 2.88 17.62 -6.95
C PRO A 44 1.76 17.49 -8.00
N GLY A 45 0.85 16.53 -7.79
CA GLY A 45 -0.33 16.29 -8.63
C GLY A 45 -0.60 14.83 -8.98
N THR A 46 0.36 13.91 -8.78
CA THR A 46 0.24 12.51 -9.23
C THR A 46 -0.84 11.72 -8.48
N HIS A 47 -1.13 12.06 -7.21
CA HIS A 47 -2.16 11.38 -6.42
C HIS A 47 -2.83 12.38 -5.45
N GLY A 48 -4.00 12.87 -5.84
CA GLY A 48 -4.89 13.72 -5.03
C GLY A 48 -4.57 15.21 -5.05
N LYS A 49 -5.58 15.99 -5.45
CA LYS A 49 -5.97 17.17 -4.66
C LYS A 49 -6.77 16.68 -3.46
#